data_AF-A0A1Q7Y6M1-F1
#
_entry.id   AF-A0A1Q7Y6M1-F1
#
_cell.length_a   1.000
_cell.length_b   1.000
_cell.length_c   1.000
_cell.angle_alpha   90.00
_cell.angle_beta   90.00
_cell.angle_gamma   90.00
#
_symmetry.space_group_name_H-M   'P 1'
#
loop_
_entity.id
_entity.type
_entity.pdbx_description
1 polymer ?
#
loop_
_entity_poly.entity_id
_entity_poly.type
_entity_poly.pdbx_seq_one_letter_code
_entity_poly.pdbx_strand_id
1 'polypeptide(L)'
;MQTTRICLLEHLSRHTVALIRGGQRQSARACLSQEGKGSQGMNKPELEALLEELDEALVKAFPGPEPMSVLVVGGACLLLQDVTTRPTEDVDVIIFEMMGSQESTLIFHSPIADKIRRIIKGIGKRHGLKGERQMFFNDDCAPFLLELGENELPPMRLLKTYQKLHLYVPSDLSYILACKLIAGRPEKDLPDIEVLCRLLGIQNRAQAQRVVDQYFPSPIHQATYLLPDTLDGIFGK
;
A
#
# COMPACT_ATOMS: atom_id res chain seq x y z
N MET A 1 -29.81 -23.17 9.89
CA MET A 1 -29.00 -22.84 8.70
C MET A 1 -27.84 -21.96 9.14
N GLN A 2 -26.71 -22.59 9.50
CA GLN A 2 -25.47 -21.93 9.89
C GLN A 2 -24.34 -22.89 9.51
N THR A 3 -23.90 -22.88 8.25
CA THR A 3 -22.73 -23.67 7.82
C THR A 3 -22.19 -23.12 6.50
N THR A 4 -21.56 -21.95 6.53
CA THR A 4 -20.78 -21.46 5.36
C THR A 4 -19.59 -20.57 5.73
N ARG A 5 -19.37 -20.22 7.01
CA ARG A 5 -18.24 -19.37 7.43
C ARG A 5 -16.94 -20.11 7.76
N ILE A 6 -16.94 -21.45 7.75
CA ILE A 6 -15.78 -22.25 8.22
C ILE A 6 -14.79 -22.59 7.08
N CYS A 7 -15.20 -22.57 5.80
CA CYS A 7 -14.31 -22.98 4.70
C CYS A 7 -13.19 -21.98 4.35
N LEU A 8 -13.36 -20.68 4.64
CA LEU A 8 -12.36 -19.66 4.26
C LEU A 8 -11.10 -19.71 5.16
N LEU A 9 -11.28 -20.08 6.43
CA LEU A 9 -10.21 -20.09 7.44
C LEU A 9 -9.27 -21.30 7.29
N GLU A 10 -9.78 -22.47 6.88
CA GLU A 10 -8.95 -23.68 6.77
C GLU A 10 -8.11 -23.73 5.49
N HIS A 11 -8.56 -23.10 4.39
CA HIS A 11 -7.82 -23.12 3.12
C HIS A 11 -6.66 -22.11 3.11
N LEU A 12 -6.82 -20.95 3.74
CA LEU A 12 -5.73 -19.99 3.94
C LEU A 12 -4.68 -20.54 4.92
N SER A 13 -5.08 -21.26 5.98
CA SER A 13 -4.13 -21.78 6.97
C SER A 13 -3.21 -22.89 6.44
N ARG A 14 -3.68 -23.76 5.53
CA ARG A 14 -2.88 -24.92 5.05
C ARG A 14 -1.90 -24.57 3.94
N HIS A 15 -2.20 -23.56 3.11
CA HIS A 15 -1.27 -23.14 2.05
C HIS A 15 -0.20 -22.17 2.54
N THR A 16 -0.50 -21.32 3.52
CA THR A 16 0.49 -20.39 4.10
C THR A 16 1.59 -21.14 4.86
N VAL A 17 1.27 -22.24 5.53
CA VAL A 17 2.28 -23.03 6.30
C VAL A 17 3.22 -23.84 5.38
N ALA A 18 2.79 -24.20 4.17
CA ALA A 18 3.61 -25.00 3.25
C ALA A 18 4.69 -24.16 2.52
N LEU A 19 4.43 -22.87 2.28
CA LEU A 19 5.41 -21.96 1.66
C LEU A 19 6.56 -21.56 2.61
N ILE A 20 6.33 -21.58 3.92
CA ILE A 20 7.29 -21.11 4.93
C ILE A 20 8.43 -22.12 5.20
N ARG A 21 8.26 -23.41 4.86
CA ARG A 21 9.25 -24.46 5.20
C ARG A 21 10.30 -24.77 4.12
N GLY A 22 10.16 -24.26 2.90
CA GLY A 22 11.00 -24.68 1.76
C GLY A 22 11.96 -23.62 1.19
N GLY A 23 11.82 -22.34 1.55
CA GLY A 23 12.52 -21.24 0.86
C GLY A 23 13.18 -20.26 1.81
N GLN A 24 14.13 -20.74 2.62
CA GLN A 24 14.88 -19.91 3.54
C GLN A 24 15.72 -18.82 2.83
N ARG A 25 15.59 -17.59 3.36
CA ARG A 25 16.70 -16.66 3.65
C ARG A 25 17.25 -15.69 2.57
N GLN A 26 16.59 -15.48 1.43
CA GLN A 26 17.19 -14.62 0.38
C GLN A 26 16.41 -13.41 -0.19
N SER A 27 15.19 -13.05 0.26
CA SER A 27 14.38 -12.11 -0.56
C SER A 27 13.74 -10.88 0.11
N ALA A 28 14.08 -10.48 1.32
CA ALA A 28 13.61 -9.17 1.84
C ALA A 28 14.55 -8.01 1.43
N ARG A 29 15.85 -8.29 1.30
CA ARG A 29 16.89 -7.28 1.03
C ARG A 29 17.20 -7.07 -0.46
N ALA A 30 16.70 -7.94 -1.33
CA ALA A 30 17.09 -8.02 -2.74
C ALA A 30 16.07 -7.43 -3.74
N CYS A 31 14.89 -6.99 -3.29
CA CYS A 31 13.85 -6.55 -4.22
C CYS A 31 13.98 -5.08 -4.67
N LEU A 32 14.77 -4.23 -3.99
CA LEU A 32 14.85 -2.80 -4.34
C LEU A 32 16.26 -2.26 -4.09
N SER A 33 17.16 -2.59 -5.01
CA SER A 33 18.42 -1.87 -5.17
C SER A 33 18.70 -1.67 -6.64
N GLN A 34 18.14 -0.62 -7.25
CA GLN A 34 18.78 0.06 -8.37
C GLN A 34 18.45 1.56 -8.31
N GLU A 35 19.46 2.34 -7.92
CA GLU A 35 19.53 3.77 -8.14
C GLU A 35 19.57 4.05 -9.65
N GLY A 36 18.62 4.85 -10.12
CA GLY A 36 18.65 5.47 -11.44
C GLY A 36 18.62 6.99 -11.28
N LYS A 37 19.67 7.66 -11.77
CA LYS A 37 19.81 9.12 -11.89
C LYS A 37 18.52 9.80 -12.39
N GLY A 38 18.06 10.82 -11.66
CA GLY A 38 17.11 11.84 -12.16
C GLY A 38 15.71 11.32 -12.48
N SER A 39 15.04 10.70 -11.52
CA SER A 39 13.66 10.25 -11.64
C SER A 39 12.72 11.37 -11.15
N GLN A 40 12.06 12.08 -12.07
CA GLN A 40 11.01 13.04 -11.71
C GLN A 40 9.79 12.22 -11.24
N GLY A 41 9.53 12.22 -9.92
CA GLY A 41 8.31 11.66 -9.35
C GLY A 41 7.08 12.47 -9.78
N MET A 42 5.89 11.89 -9.58
CA MET A 42 4.60 12.50 -9.90
C MET A 42 4.21 13.49 -8.81
N ASN A 43 3.93 14.74 -9.21
CA ASN A 43 3.29 15.72 -8.33
C ASN A 43 1.77 15.46 -8.23
N LYS A 44 1.07 16.21 -7.37
CA LYS A 44 -0.37 16.00 -7.12
C LYS A 44 -1.23 16.13 -8.40
N PRO A 45 -1.11 17.20 -9.20
CA PRO A 45 -1.84 17.30 -10.48
C PRO A 45 -1.58 16.14 -11.45
N GLU A 46 -0.32 15.72 -11.60
CA GLU A 46 0.05 14.58 -12.46
C GLU A 46 -0.58 13.27 -11.96
N LEU A 47 -0.56 13.07 -10.64
CA LEU A 47 -1.15 11.91 -9.99
C LEU A 47 -2.67 11.87 -10.16
N GLU A 48 -3.35 13.00 -9.96
CA GLU A 48 -4.80 13.12 -10.14
C GLU A 48 -5.20 12.86 -11.60
N ALA A 49 -4.45 13.37 -12.57
CA ALA A 49 -4.68 13.11 -13.99
C ALA A 49 -4.52 11.63 -14.35
N LEU A 50 -3.52 10.94 -13.80
CA LEU A 50 -3.34 9.50 -14.00
C LEU A 50 -4.47 8.66 -13.39
N LEU A 51 -4.98 9.06 -12.22
CA LEU A 51 -6.10 8.40 -11.56
C LEU A 51 -7.42 8.61 -12.31
N GLU A 52 -7.62 9.80 -12.89
CA GLU A 52 -8.77 10.09 -13.76
C GLU A 52 -8.71 9.26 -15.07
N GLU A 53 -7.56 9.21 -15.75
CA GLU A 53 -7.41 8.37 -16.95
C GLU A 53 -7.53 6.87 -16.62
N LEU A 54 -7.09 6.44 -15.43
CA LEU A 54 -7.30 5.09 -14.95
C LEU A 54 -8.80 4.80 -14.79
N ASP A 55 -9.56 5.69 -14.16
CA ASP A 55 -11.01 5.55 -14.05
C ASP A 55 -11.69 5.42 -15.41
N GLU A 56 -11.41 6.32 -16.34
CA GLU A 56 -11.99 6.30 -17.69
C GLU A 56 -11.68 4.97 -18.41
N ALA A 57 -10.45 4.48 -18.28
CA ALA A 57 -10.06 3.22 -18.86
C ALA A 57 -10.76 2.02 -18.20
N LEU A 58 -10.99 2.06 -16.88
CA LEU A 58 -11.76 1.05 -16.15
C LEU A 58 -13.24 1.06 -16.57
N VAL A 59 -13.87 2.23 -16.69
CA VAL A 59 -15.25 2.38 -17.19
C VAL A 59 -15.40 1.71 -18.55
N LYS A 60 -14.48 2.00 -19.48
CA LYS A 60 -14.49 1.40 -20.82
C LYS A 60 -14.25 -0.10 -20.80
N ALA A 61 -13.40 -0.59 -19.90
CA ALA A 61 -13.00 -1.98 -19.84
C ALA A 61 -14.02 -2.87 -19.10
N PHE A 62 -14.82 -2.32 -18.20
CA PHE A 62 -15.69 -3.07 -17.28
C PHE A 62 -17.09 -2.44 -17.23
N PRO A 63 -18.00 -2.76 -18.17
CA PRO A 63 -19.30 -2.07 -18.33
C PRO A 63 -20.34 -2.34 -17.23
N GLY A 64 -20.05 -3.17 -16.23
CA GLY A 64 -20.94 -3.40 -15.07
C GLY A 64 -20.98 -2.23 -14.09
N PRO A 65 -21.81 -2.26 -13.03
CA PRO A 65 -21.83 -1.23 -11.99
C PRO A 65 -20.72 -1.40 -10.94
N GLU A 66 -20.03 -2.54 -10.87
CA GLU A 66 -19.14 -2.87 -9.76
C GLU A 66 -17.86 -2.02 -9.76
N PRO A 67 -17.48 -1.39 -8.64
CA PRO A 67 -16.32 -0.51 -8.57
C PRO A 67 -15.02 -1.27 -8.26
N MET A 68 -13.92 -0.52 -8.30
CA MET A 68 -12.63 -0.88 -7.73
C MET A 68 -12.42 0.08 -6.55
N SER A 69 -12.58 -0.44 -5.35
CA SER A 69 -12.46 0.33 -4.11
C SER A 69 -11.12 0.02 -3.48
N VAL A 70 -10.34 1.09 -3.25
CA VAL A 70 -8.96 0.99 -2.79
C VAL A 70 -8.70 1.90 -1.61
N LEU A 71 -7.88 1.44 -0.67
CA LEU A 71 -7.28 2.25 0.37
C LEU A 71 -5.90 2.71 -0.13
N VAL A 72 -5.74 4.00 -0.38
CA VAL A 72 -4.45 4.58 -0.77
C VAL A 72 -3.57 4.72 0.47
N VAL A 73 -2.36 4.17 0.38
CA VAL A 73 -1.33 4.23 1.43
C VAL A 73 -0.04 4.85 0.86
N GLY A 74 1.03 4.85 1.65
CA GLY A 74 2.34 5.32 1.18
C GLY A 74 2.40 6.83 0.85
N GLY A 75 3.29 7.20 -0.07
CA GLY A 75 3.56 8.61 -0.43
C GLY A 75 2.39 9.29 -1.13
N ALA A 76 1.68 8.58 -2.01
CA ALA A 76 0.49 9.08 -2.69
C ALA A 76 -0.61 9.50 -1.71
N CYS A 77 -0.78 8.77 -0.60
CA CYS A 77 -1.73 9.11 0.44
C CYS A 77 -1.44 10.47 1.09
N LEU A 78 -0.16 10.76 1.36
CA LEU A 78 0.28 12.04 1.93
C LEU A 78 0.13 13.19 0.93
N LEU A 79 0.49 12.94 -0.33
CA LEU A 79 0.41 13.92 -1.40
C LEU A 79 -1.04 14.31 -1.72
N LEU A 80 -1.95 13.34 -1.84
CA LEU A 80 -3.36 13.60 -2.12
C LEU A 80 -4.07 14.34 -0.98
N GLN A 81 -3.64 14.13 0.27
CA GLN A 81 -4.19 14.78 1.46
C GLN A 81 -3.51 16.11 1.82
N ASP A 82 -2.66 16.66 0.94
CA ASP A 82 -1.94 17.93 1.14
C ASP A 82 -1.04 17.94 2.39
N VAL A 83 -0.61 16.76 2.84
CA VAL A 83 0.35 16.61 3.95
C VAL A 83 1.76 16.95 3.49
N THR A 84 2.06 16.70 2.22
CA THR A 84 3.36 16.98 1.60
C THR A 84 3.19 17.46 0.17
N THR A 85 4.16 18.24 -0.32
CA THR A 85 4.30 18.59 -1.74
C THR A 85 5.37 17.74 -2.44
N ARG A 86 5.98 16.79 -1.73
CA ARG A 86 7.02 15.91 -2.27
C ARG A 86 6.40 14.98 -3.31
N PRO A 87 6.97 14.88 -4.52
CA PRO A 87 6.49 13.95 -5.54
C PRO A 87 6.57 12.48 -5.06
N THR A 88 5.65 11.64 -5.57
CA THR A 88 5.62 10.20 -5.32
C THR A 88 6.03 9.42 -6.58
N GLU A 89 6.59 8.22 -6.42
CA GLU A 89 6.98 7.39 -7.57
C GLU A 89 5.81 6.55 -8.11
N ASP A 90 4.84 6.26 -7.25
CA ASP A 90 3.72 5.36 -7.45
C ASP A 90 2.57 5.65 -6.47
N VAL A 91 1.47 4.91 -6.64
CA VAL A 91 0.28 4.83 -5.80
C VAL A 91 0.21 3.42 -5.23
N ASP A 92 0.70 3.28 -4.01
CA ASP A 92 0.52 2.07 -3.20
C ASP A 92 -0.93 1.99 -2.71
N VAL A 93 -1.59 0.84 -2.93
CA VAL A 93 -2.96 0.62 -2.47
C VAL A 93 -3.17 -0.71 -1.78
N ILE A 94 -4.22 -0.79 -0.98
CA ILE A 94 -4.88 -2.05 -0.61
C ILE A 94 -6.22 -2.10 -1.35
N ILE A 95 -6.40 -3.08 -2.22
CA ILE A 95 -7.64 -3.28 -2.97
C ILE A 95 -8.57 -4.14 -2.13
N PHE A 96 -9.79 -3.67 -1.88
CA PHE A 96 -10.78 -4.42 -1.10
C PHE A 96 -12.08 -4.70 -1.86
N GLU A 97 -12.28 -4.07 -3.02
CA GLU A 97 -13.26 -4.46 -4.03
C GLU A 97 -12.62 -4.34 -5.41
N MET A 98 -12.84 -5.32 -6.30
CA MET A 98 -12.23 -5.31 -7.62
C MET A 98 -13.20 -5.78 -8.72
N MET A 99 -14.04 -4.89 -9.24
CA MET A 99 -14.93 -5.15 -10.38
C MET A 99 -15.84 -6.39 -10.18
N GLY A 100 -16.32 -6.61 -8.95
CA GLY A 100 -17.15 -7.78 -8.61
C GLY A 100 -16.41 -9.11 -8.53
N SER A 101 -15.08 -9.10 -8.64
CA SER A 101 -14.22 -10.26 -8.43
C SER A 101 -14.28 -10.75 -6.98
N GLN A 102 -14.14 -12.07 -6.78
CA GLN A 102 -13.90 -12.65 -5.46
C GLN A 102 -12.46 -12.39 -4.96
N GLU A 103 -11.55 -12.14 -5.89
CA GLU A 103 -10.17 -11.74 -5.61
C GLU A 103 -10.05 -10.21 -5.64
N SER A 104 -9.30 -9.64 -4.70
CA SER A 104 -9.06 -8.19 -4.62
C SER A 104 -7.56 -7.90 -4.59
N THR A 105 -6.83 -8.34 -5.62
CA THR A 105 -5.38 -8.12 -5.72
C THR A 105 -4.89 -8.10 -7.17
N LEU A 106 -3.85 -7.30 -7.44
CA LEU A 106 -3.11 -7.29 -8.71
C LEU A 106 -1.80 -8.08 -8.62
N ILE A 107 -1.56 -8.86 -7.57
CA ILE A 107 -0.35 -9.69 -7.45
C ILE A 107 -0.51 -10.99 -8.22
N PHE A 108 -1.67 -11.65 -8.09
CA PHE A 108 -1.93 -12.94 -8.72
C PHE A 108 -2.48 -12.81 -10.15
N HIS A 109 -2.33 -13.88 -10.93
CA HIS A 109 -2.87 -13.95 -12.28
C HIS A 109 -4.35 -14.32 -12.26
N SER A 110 -5.19 -13.41 -12.75
CA SER A 110 -6.60 -13.65 -13.05
C SER A 110 -7.02 -12.78 -14.23
N PRO A 111 -8.08 -13.14 -14.97
CA PRO A 111 -8.52 -12.37 -16.14
C PRO A 111 -8.78 -10.89 -15.84
N ILE A 112 -9.33 -10.59 -14.65
CA ILE A 112 -9.58 -9.21 -14.20
C ILE A 112 -8.27 -8.52 -13.86
N ALA A 113 -7.43 -9.13 -13.01
CA ALA A 113 -6.16 -8.53 -12.59
C ALA A 113 -5.20 -8.30 -13.78
N ASP A 114 -5.06 -9.27 -14.69
CA ASP A 114 -4.25 -9.14 -15.92
C ASP A 114 -4.76 -8.04 -16.85
N LYS A 115 -6.08 -7.82 -16.89
CA LYS A 115 -6.67 -6.73 -17.67
C LYS A 115 -6.39 -5.38 -17.03
N ILE A 116 -6.56 -5.25 -15.71
CA ILE A 116 -6.26 -4.01 -14.96
C ILE A 116 -4.77 -3.68 -15.06
N ARG A 117 -3.87 -4.64 -14.84
CA ARG A 117 -2.41 -4.44 -15.00
C ARG A 117 -2.04 -3.93 -16.40
N ARG A 118 -2.65 -4.48 -17.46
CA ARG A 118 -2.42 -3.99 -18.83
C ARG A 118 -2.90 -2.56 -19.04
N ILE A 119 -4.03 -2.19 -18.44
CA ILE A 119 -4.55 -0.81 -18.47
C ILE A 119 -3.55 0.14 -17.78
N ILE A 120 -3.15 -0.18 -16.54
CA ILE A 120 -2.21 0.61 -15.74
C ILE A 120 -0.87 0.78 -16.50
N LYS A 121 -0.25 -0.32 -16.95
CA LYS A 121 1.00 -0.26 -17.74
C LYS A 121 0.84 0.57 -19.01
N GLY A 122 -0.30 0.45 -19.68
CA GLY A 122 -0.62 1.21 -20.89
C GLY A 122 -0.69 2.71 -20.64
N ILE A 123 -1.34 3.13 -19.56
CA ILE A 123 -1.41 4.54 -19.12
C ILE A 123 -0.02 5.03 -18.74
N GLY A 124 0.67 4.33 -17.83
CA GLY A 124 2.01 4.72 -17.39
C GLY A 124 2.98 4.91 -18.55
N LYS A 125 2.94 4.02 -19.55
CA LYS A 125 3.73 4.16 -20.78
C LYS A 125 3.38 5.42 -21.59
N ARG A 126 2.09 5.77 -21.74
CA ARG A 126 1.67 7.00 -22.45
C ARG A 126 2.16 8.27 -21.76
N HIS A 127 2.25 8.25 -20.44
CA HIS A 127 2.79 9.32 -19.60
C HIS A 127 4.32 9.27 -19.44
N GLY A 128 5.02 8.47 -20.26
CA GLY A 128 6.48 8.44 -20.29
C GLY A 128 7.14 7.70 -19.12
N LEU A 129 6.38 6.98 -18.29
CA LEU A 129 6.93 6.11 -17.26
C LEU A 129 7.62 4.89 -17.90
N LYS A 130 8.76 4.50 -17.34
CA LYS A 130 9.65 3.46 -17.89
C LYS A 130 9.85 2.33 -16.89
N GLY A 131 10.04 1.11 -17.42
CA GLY A 131 10.29 -0.09 -16.62
C GLY A 131 9.15 -0.35 -15.63
N GLU A 132 9.50 -0.73 -14.40
CA GLU A 132 8.53 -1.02 -13.34
C GLU A 132 7.64 0.17 -12.99
N ARG A 133 8.09 1.42 -13.20
CA ARG A 133 7.25 2.61 -12.96
C ARG A 133 6.03 2.70 -13.88
N GLN A 134 5.95 1.90 -14.93
CA GLN A 134 4.70 1.78 -15.71
C GLN A 134 3.56 1.23 -14.86
N MET A 135 3.88 0.44 -13.82
CA MET A 135 2.98 0.05 -12.75
C MET A 135 2.88 1.14 -11.67
N PHE A 136 2.51 2.36 -12.08
CA PHE A 136 2.38 3.49 -11.15
C PHE A 136 1.27 3.30 -10.11
N PHE A 137 0.41 2.31 -10.27
CA PHE A 137 -0.67 1.95 -9.35
C PHE A 137 -0.54 0.46 -9.07
N ASN A 138 -0.29 0.09 -7.81
CA ASN A 138 0.00 -1.30 -7.43
C ASN A 138 -0.45 -1.61 -6.00
N ASP A 139 -0.61 -2.90 -5.70
CA ASP A 139 -0.95 -3.40 -4.36
C ASP A 139 0.18 -4.23 -3.74
N ASP A 140 1.43 -3.95 -4.11
CA ASP A 140 2.60 -4.74 -3.67
C ASP A 140 2.78 -4.66 -2.14
N CYS A 141 2.36 -3.56 -1.52
CA CYS A 141 2.38 -3.39 -0.07
C CYS A 141 1.24 -4.15 0.65
N ALA A 142 0.18 -4.55 -0.05
CA ALA A 142 -1.05 -5.02 0.58
C ALA A 142 -0.87 -6.32 1.37
N PRO A 143 -0.18 -7.38 0.86
CA PRO A 143 0.01 -8.60 1.64
C PRO A 143 0.74 -8.34 2.95
N PHE A 144 1.77 -7.50 2.91
CA PHE A 144 2.56 -7.12 4.07
C PHE A 144 1.70 -6.36 5.10
N LEU A 145 0.97 -5.32 4.69
CA LEU A 145 0.17 -4.52 5.62
C LEU A 145 -1.03 -5.30 6.18
N LEU A 146 -1.66 -6.15 5.38
CA LEU A 146 -2.76 -7.00 5.84
C LEU A 146 -2.26 -8.08 6.80
N GLU A 147 -1.12 -8.72 6.54
CA GLU A 147 -0.52 -9.67 7.49
C GLU A 147 -0.20 -9.02 8.83
N LEU A 148 0.39 -7.82 8.80
CA LEU A 148 0.71 -7.06 10.02
C LEU A 148 -0.52 -6.64 10.81
N GLY A 149 -1.58 -6.22 10.12
CA GLY A 149 -2.85 -5.79 10.70
C GLY A 149 -3.84 -6.93 10.93
N GLU A 150 -3.39 -8.18 10.99
CA GLU A 150 -4.24 -9.36 11.22
C GLU A 150 -5.41 -9.53 10.22
N ASN A 151 -5.22 -9.03 9.00
CA ASN A 151 -6.17 -8.94 7.89
C ASN A 151 -7.32 -7.95 8.12
N GLU A 152 -7.13 -6.98 9.01
CA GLU A 152 -8.06 -5.88 9.23
C GLU A 152 -7.58 -4.60 8.52
N LEU A 153 -8.52 -3.91 7.87
CA LEU A 153 -8.28 -2.57 7.34
C LEU A 153 -8.40 -1.55 8.47
N PRO A 154 -7.57 -0.48 8.48
CA PRO A 154 -7.74 0.59 9.44
C PRO A 154 -9.07 1.33 9.19
N PRO A 155 -9.56 2.11 10.17
CA PRO A 155 -10.61 3.08 9.93
C PRO A 155 -10.24 3.98 8.73
N MET A 156 -11.14 4.05 7.76
CA MET A 156 -10.90 4.76 6.50
C MET A 156 -12.08 5.67 6.17
N ARG A 157 -11.80 6.69 5.36
CA ARG A 157 -12.78 7.63 4.84
C ARG A 157 -12.66 7.71 3.32
N LEU A 158 -13.80 7.90 2.67
CA LEU A 158 -13.83 8.16 1.24
C LEU A 158 -13.13 9.51 0.98
N LEU A 159 -12.11 9.49 0.11
CA LEU A 159 -11.43 10.69 -0.36
C LEU A 159 -12.08 11.21 -1.63
N LYS A 160 -12.26 10.32 -2.62
CA LYS A 160 -12.80 10.68 -3.93
C LYS A 160 -13.48 9.49 -4.58
N THR A 161 -14.62 9.75 -5.19
CA THR A 161 -15.35 8.80 -6.04
C THR A 161 -15.23 9.26 -7.48
N TYR A 162 -14.58 8.45 -8.31
CA TYR A 162 -14.76 8.49 -9.75
C TYR A 162 -15.87 7.51 -10.15
N GLN A 163 -16.04 7.17 -11.43
CA GLN A 163 -17.15 6.28 -11.84
C GLN A 163 -16.93 4.82 -11.45
N LYS A 164 -15.70 4.33 -11.57
CA LYS A 164 -15.27 2.98 -11.24
C LYS A 164 -14.24 2.94 -10.13
N LEU A 165 -13.37 3.94 -10.06
CA LEU A 165 -12.31 3.99 -9.06
C LEU A 165 -12.79 4.75 -7.82
N HIS A 166 -12.87 4.07 -6.68
CA HIS A 166 -13.20 4.67 -5.40
C HIS A 166 -11.95 4.73 -4.53
N LEU A 167 -11.52 5.95 -4.21
CA LEU A 167 -10.32 6.19 -3.41
C LEU A 167 -10.70 6.45 -1.95
N TYR A 168 -10.22 5.58 -1.07
CA TYR A 168 -10.26 5.75 0.36
C TYR A 168 -8.87 6.11 0.88
N VAL A 169 -8.82 6.83 1.99
CA VAL A 169 -7.59 7.09 2.75
C VAL A 169 -7.85 6.73 4.22
N PRO A 170 -6.80 6.44 5.01
CA PRO A 170 -6.96 6.26 6.44
C PRO A 170 -7.60 7.50 7.07
N SER A 171 -8.54 7.29 7.99
CA SER A 171 -9.18 8.37 8.74
C SER A 171 -8.22 9.05 9.71
N ASP A 172 -7.15 8.35 10.09
CA ASP A 172 -6.08 8.84 10.95
C ASP A 172 -4.72 8.66 10.26
N LEU A 173 -3.95 9.75 10.16
CA LEU A 173 -2.61 9.74 9.57
C LEU A 173 -1.59 8.96 10.42
N SER A 174 -1.90 8.67 11.68
CA SER A 174 -1.07 7.81 12.52
C SER A 174 -0.93 6.39 11.95
N TYR A 175 -1.92 5.91 11.16
CA TYR A 175 -1.78 4.67 10.40
C TYR A 175 -0.66 4.74 9.37
N ILE A 176 -0.57 5.84 8.60
CA ILE A 176 0.50 6.01 7.61
C ILE A 176 1.86 6.11 8.30
N LEU A 177 1.93 6.78 9.46
CA LEU A 177 3.14 6.80 10.28
C LEU A 177 3.52 5.37 10.72
N ALA A 178 2.58 4.58 11.21
CA ALA A 178 2.83 3.19 11.58
C ALA A 178 3.39 2.37 10.40
N CYS A 179 2.78 2.49 9.21
CA CYS A 179 3.25 1.82 7.98
C CYS A 179 4.69 2.19 7.65
N LYS A 180 5.04 3.48 7.73
CA LYS A 180 6.38 3.99 7.43
C LYS A 180 7.42 3.50 8.43
N LEU A 181 7.08 3.47 9.73
CA LEU A 181 7.96 2.98 10.79
C LEU A 181 8.20 1.47 10.67
N ILE A 182 7.17 0.66 10.45
CA ILE A 182 7.31 -0.79 10.38
C ILE A 182 7.92 -1.28 9.06
N ALA A 183 7.87 -0.48 7.99
CA ALA A 183 8.56 -0.80 6.74
C ALA A 183 10.09 -0.85 6.89
N GLY A 184 10.66 -0.17 7.89
CA GLY A 184 12.09 -0.25 8.20
C GLY A 184 13.00 0.34 7.12
N ARG A 185 12.56 1.39 6.41
CA ARG A 185 13.33 2.04 5.31
C ARG A 185 13.62 3.52 5.60
N PRO A 186 14.36 3.85 6.68
CA PRO A 186 14.60 5.24 7.07
C PRO A 186 15.20 6.08 5.92
N GLU A 187 16.09 5.51 5.11
CA GLU A 187 16.70 6.21 3.96
C GLU A 187 15.66 6.81 2.99
N LYS A 188 14.53 6.12 2.78
CA LYS A 188 13.44 6.52 1.87
C LYS A 188 12.34 7.28 2.60
N ASP A 189 11.97 6.79 3.77
CA ASP A 189 10.75 7.17 4.47
C ASP A 189 10.97 8.27 5.52
N LEU A 190 12.22 8.59 5.92
CA LEU A 190 12.50 9.58 6.97
C LEU A 190 11.85 10.96 6.72
N PRO A 191 11.87 11.55 5.50
CA PRO A 191 11.22 12.84 5.30
C PRO A 191 9.69 12.81 5.51
N ASP A 192 9.03 11.69 5.17
CA ASP A 192 7.59 11.53 5.45
C ASP A 192 7.36 11.33 6.95
N ILE A 193 8.21 10.54 7.61
CA ILE A 193 8.16 10.28 9.06
C ILE A 193 8.29 11.60 9.83
N GLU A 194 9.24 12.47 9.45
CA GLU A 194 9.43 13.77 10.12
C GLU A 194 8.20 14.69 10.00
N VAL A 195 7.58 14.75 8.80
CA VAL A 195 6.35 15.52 8.58
C VAL A 195 5.20 14.96 9.42
N LEU A 196 5.02 13.64 9.40
CA LEU A 196 3.97 12.97 10.16
C LEU A 196 4.17 13.12 11.67
N CYS A 197 5.39 12.94 12.17
CA CYS A 197 5.72 13.16 13.58
C CYS A 197 5.39 14.59 14.02
N ARG A 198 5.72 15.59 13.20
CA ARG A 198 5.39 16.99 13.49
C ARG A 198 3.89 17.23 13.55
N LEU A 199 3.14 16.73 12.57
CA LEU A 199 1.68 16.90 12.49
C LEU A 199 0.95 16.20 13.64
N LEU A 200 1.44 15.02 14.03
CA LEU A 200 0.84 14.18 15.06
C LEU A 200 1.37 14.46 16.48
N GLY A 201 2.33 15.37 16.63
CA GLY A 201 2.96 15.68 17.92
C GLY A 201 3.78 14.54 18.53
N ILE A 202 4.33 13.66 17.69
CA ILE A 202 5.19 12.54 18.09
C ILE A 202 6.62 13.05 18.19
N GLN A 203 7.18 13.01 19.39
CA GLN A 203 8.49 13.58 19.72
C GLN A 203 9.50 12.53 20.18
N ASN A 204 9.05 11.35 20.58
CA ASN A 204 9.93 10.33 21.12
C ASN A 204 9.56 8.91 20.72
N ARG A 205 10.54 8.03 20.92
CA ARG A 205 10.46 6.59 20.65
C ARG A 205 9.21 5.93 21.25
N ALA A 206 8.85 6.26 22.50
CA ALA A 206 7.74 5.63 23.18
C ALA A 206 6.38 6.03 22.58
N GLN A 207 6.24 7.27 22.12
CA GLN A 207 5.06 7.72 21.37
C GLN A 207 4.97 7.01 20.01
N ALA A 208 6.08 6.92 19.27
CA ALA A 208 6.13 6.23 17.99
C ALA A 208 5.81 4.73 18.11
N GLN A 209 6.33 4.06 19.14
CA GLN A 209 5.99 2.67 19.45
C GLN A 209 4.47 2.50 19.65
N ARG A 210 3.83 3.37 20.45
CA ARG A 210 2.37 3.29 20.67
C ARG A 210 1.56 3.43 19.39
N VAL A 211 2.01 4.27 18.45
CA VAL A 211 1.37 4.40 17.14
C VAL A 211 1.46 3.09 16.37
N VAL A 212 2.61 2.41 16.39
CA VAL A 212 2.75 1.10 15.74
C VAL A 212 1.91 0.04 16.44
N ASP A 213 1.93 -0.02 17.77
CA ASP A 213 1.17 -0.99 18.55
C ASP A 213 -0.34 -0.90 18.32
N GLN A 214 -0.84 0.31 18.00
CA GLN A 214 -2.26 0.53 17.69
C GLN A 214 -2.73 -0.20 16.44
N TYR A 215 -1.85 -0.37 15.43
CA TYR A 215 -2.22 -0.94 14.13
C TYR A 215 -1.56 -2.28 13.84
N PHE A 216 -0.37 -2.53 14.40
CA PHE A 216 0.45 -3.71 14.16
C PHE A 216 0.93 -4.29 15.51
N PRO A 217 0.02 -4.85 16.32
CA PRO A 217 0.28 -5.18 17.73
C PRO A 217 1.19 -6.39 17.94
N SER A 218 1.37 -7.25 16.93
CA SER A 218 2.12 -8.51 17.05
C SER A 218 3.62 -8.26 17.31
N PRO A 219 4.17 -8.62 18.49
CA PRO A 219 5.58 -8.42 18.79
C PRO A 219 6.50 -9.25 17.88
N ILE A 220 6.02 -10.41 17.43
CA ILE A 220 6.76 -11.28 16.50
C ILE A 220 6.94 -10.58 15.16
N HIS A 221 5.87 -9.95 14.65
CA HIS A 221 5.94 -9.19 13.42
C HIS A 221 6.85 -7.97 13.59
N GLN A 222 6.66 -7.17 14.63
CA GLN A 222 7.50 -6.00 14.89
C GLN A 222 8.99 -6.34 14.96
N ALA A 223 9.36 -7.46 15.62
CA ALA A 223 10.74 -7.95 15.66
C ALA A 223 11.23 -8.43 14.29
N THR A 224 10.39 -9.13 13.52
CA THR A 224 10.72 -9.64 12.17
C THR A 224 11.07 -8.50 11.21
N TYR A 225 10.40 -7.36 11.34
CA TYR A 225 10.63 -6.17 10.53
C TYR A 225 11.58 -5.15 11.17
N LEU A 226 12.33 -5.55 12.22
CA LEU A 226 13.36 -4.72 12.86
C LEU A 226 12.83 -3.35 13.31
N LEU A 227 11.59 -3.31 13.79
CA LEU A 227 11.00 -2.07 14.31
C LEU A 227 11.85 -1.45 15.44
N PRO A 228 12.38 -2.22 16.43
CA PRO A 228 13.23 -1.63 17.48
C PRO A 228 14.42 -0.86 16.93
N ASP A 229 15.14 -1.43 15.96
CA ASP A 229 16.31 -0.79 15.32
C ASP A 229 15.89 0.46 14.54
N THR A 230 14.73 0.42 13.88
CA THR A 230 14.18 1.57 13.15
C THR A 230 13.84 2.70 14.11
N LEU A 231 13.17 2.40 15.22
CA LEU A 231 12.81 3.39 16.23
C LEU A 231 14.05 3.97 16.92
N ASP A 232 15.04 3.15 17.22
CA ASP A 232 16.29 3.61 17.85
C ASP A 232 17.11 4.47 16.88
N GLY A 233 17.15 4.13 15.59
CA GLY A 233 17.82 4.92 14.56
C GLY A 233 17.19 6.31 14.37
N ILE A 234 15.86 6.42 14.51
CA ILE A 234 15.12 7.68 14.33
C ILE A 234 15.11 8.52 15.62
N PHE A 235 14.88 7.89 16.78
CA PHE A 235 14.60 8.58 18.05
C PHE A 235 15.65 8.38 19.15
N GLY A 236 16.69 7.58 18.95
CA GLY A 236 17.71 7.26 19.96
C GLY A 236 18.80 8.33 20.15
N LYS A 237 18.57 9.55 19.67
CA LYS A 237 19.51 10.69 19.79
C LYS A 237 19.16 11.58 20.98
#